data_AF-A0A5J4N7H5-F1
#
_entry.id   AF-A0A5J4N7H5-F1
#
_cell.length_a   1.000
_cell.length_b   1.000
_cell.length_c   1.000
_cell.angle_alpha   90.00
_cell.angle_beta   90.00
_cell.angle_gamma   90.00
#
_symmetry.space_group_name_H-M   'P 1'
#
loop_
_entity.id
_entity.type
_entity.pdbx_description
1 polymer ?
#
loop_
_entity_poly.entity_id
_entity_poly.type
_entity_poly.pdbx_seq_one_letter_code
_entity_poly.pdbx_strand_id
1 'polypeptide(L)'
;MQQSDDRSPDNVLKVIEQFLDYYQFRETLKQFRTESISFIHVDTQEWRPLDDFIKKNNIMNLLKNGDSGAFFDAIYQIIPHNLLESKDYRRLEFELHLYLATMSWDENNNERRKYSLQLFRQYLESKGAFLSQSTDLLPYYALPYVPNPKEHPIYQQLFKDTWRKSVLMKLSALIDSVLLEGKSTCPRLVKILTEQNTKRDRLLRQLNSELLDAEKRASLTQRRFSRLQYDYQTLIGVTADLLDALESNLKGIKLEDGVMEKIYARLVNSQPLASGRKLSLGAMDCSSSLCNSVRGNSRNIVSAELSNSATFEGLHSWNEKAEVPLIELNYEKIKSDILKIDDRQKCYLLQALRWRLTKSTVEQRECCLTSFVRSDLLDLTKIGPSGDVSSEKTPLLACMQSQHHRVREYMARFVNALSSLCRGRAYLAQNCTIVKLLISELLKEQDESITRENFVGALQKMSLRSVQMTFTVL
;
A
#
# COMPACT_ATOMS: atom_id res chain seq x y z
N MET A 1 -42.21 18.98 -36.89
CA MET A 1 -40.99 18.77 -37.71
C MET A 1 -39.83 18.61 -36.75
N GLN A 2 -39.27 17.40 -36.71
CA GLN A 2 -38.20 17.00 -35.81
C GLN A 2 -36.95 17.86 -36.00
N GLN A 3 -36.44 18.40 -34.89
CA GLN A 3 -35.04 18.80 -34.76
C GLN A 3 -34.20 17.52 -34.88
N SER A 4 -33.46 17.39 -35.98
CA SER A 4 -32.40 16.39 -36.09
C SER A 4 -31.17 16.91 -35.35
N ASP A 5 -30.95 16.35 -34.17
CA ASP A 5 -29.79 16.48 -33.32
C ASP A 5 -28.55 15.92 -34.08
N ASP A 6 -27.88 16.78 -34.85
CA ASP A 6 -26.66 16.45 -35.60
C ASP A 6 -25.45 16.50 -34.66
N ARG A 7 -25.42 15.57 -33.69
CA ARG A 7 -24.21 15.26 -32.91
C ARG A 7 -23.54 14.04 -33.51
N SER A 8 -23.03 14.17 -34.73
CA SER A 8 -21.92 13.30 -35.15
C SER A 8 -20.76 13.51 -34.16
N PRO A 9 -20.14 12.46 -33.61
CA PRO A 9 -18.99 12.65 -32.74
C PRO A 9 -17.93 13.43 -33.52
N ASP A 10 -17.54 14.60 -33.02
CA ASP A 10 -16.56 15.45 -33.69
C ASP A 10 -15.34 14.60 -34.07
N ASN A 11 -15.16 14.37 -35.37
CA ASN A 11 -14.07 13.57 -35.89
C ASN A 11 -12.78 14.20 -35.38
N VAL A 12 -11.99 13.44 -34.60
CA VAL A 12 -10.77 13.92 -33.93
C VAL A 12 -9.82 14.57 -34.94
N LEU A 13 -9.81 14.11 -36.20
CA LEU A 13 -9.02 14.73 -37.28
C LEU A 13 -9.46 16.17 -37.54
N LYS A 14 -10.77 16.44 -37.56
CA LYS A 14 -11.33 17.78 -37.79
C LYS A 14 -10.99 18.75 -36.66
N VAL A 15 -10.97 18.27 -35.42
CA VAL A 15 -10.56 19.06 -34.25
C VAL A 15 -9.07 19.38 -34.32
N ILE A 16 -8.23 18.41 -34.72
CA ILE A 16 -6.79 18.64 -34.91
C ILE A 16 -6.56 19.62 -36.07
N GLU A 17 -7.30 19.51 -37.17
CA GLU A 17 -7.21 20.48 -38.27
C GLU A 17 -7.55 21.91 -37.82
N GLN A 18 -8.63 22.08 -37.06
CA GLN A 18 -9.00 23.39 -36.50
C GLN A 18 -7.92 23.93 -35.56
N PHE A 19 -7.31 23.08 -34.73
CA PHE A 19 -6.21 23.45 -33.85
C PHE A 19 -4.98 23.92 -34.65
N LEU A 20 -4.57 23.14 -35.65
CA LEU A 20 -3.40 23.47 -36.48
C LEU A 20 -3.63 24.76 -37.29
N ASP A 21 -4.85 24.98 -37.78
CA ASP A 21 -5.23 26.19 -38.51
C ASP A 21 -5.26 27.42 -37.57
N TYR A 22 -5.83 27.29 -36.38
CA TYR A 22 -5.91 28.37 -35.38
C TYR A 22 -4.52 28.88 -34.97
N TYR A 23 -3.56 27.98 -34.74
CA TYR A 23 -2.18 28.33 -34.42
C TYR A 23 -1.29 28.57 -35.65
N GLN A 24 -1.87 28.57 -36.85
CA GLN A 24 -1.20 28.85 -38.13
C GLN A 24 -0.03 27.90 -38.45
N PHE A 25 -0.10 26.64 -38.04
CA PHE A 25 0.87 25.60 -38.41
C PHE A 25 0.62 25.10 -39.84
N ARG A 26 0.79 25.99 -40.83
CA ARG A 26 0.35 25.76 -42.23
C ARG A 26 1.00 24.57 -42.91
N GLU A 27 2.31 24.39 -42.76
CA GLU A 27 3.04 23.24 -43.35
C GLU A 27 2.64 21.92 -42.67
N THR A 28 2.49 21.94 -41.34
CA THR A 28 2.03 20.78 -40.56
C THR A 28 0.60 20.41 -40.91
N LEU A 29 -0.29 21.40 -41.09
CA LEU A 29 -1.67 21.19 -41.51
C LEU A 29 -1.74 20.54 -42.90
N LYS A 30 -0.87 20.94 -43.83
CA LYS A 30 -0.80 20.36 -45.17
C LYS A 30 -0.36 18.89 -45.15
N GLN A 31 0.69 18.57 -44.40
CA GLN A 31 1.13 17.18 -44.23
C GLN A 31 0.09 16.36 -43.49
N PHE A 32 -0.48 16.90 -42.41
CA PHE A 32 -1.51 16.24 -41.63
C PHE A 32 -2.74 15.90 -42.47
N ARG A 33 -3.25 16.83 -43.29
CA ARG A 33 -4.35 16.55 -44.24
C ARG A 33 -4.04 15.46 -45.24
N THR A 34 -2.79 15.37 -45.68
CA THR A 34 -2.38 14.37 -46.67
C THR A 34 -2.32 12.98 -46.01
N GLU A 35 -1.77 12.91 -44.81
CA GLU A 35 -1.63 11.66 -44.05
C GLU A 35 -2.94 11.20 -43.41
N SER A 36 -3.83 12.13 -43.05
CA SER A 36 -5.09 11.86 -42.36
C SER A 36 -6.17 11.27 -43.26
N ILE A 37 -6.08 11.44 -44.59
CA ILE A 37 -7.05 10.89 -45.56
C ILE A 37 -7.28 9.39 -45.35
N SER A 38 -6.20 8.65 -45.08
CA SER A 38 -6.24 7.20 -44.82
C SER A 38 -7.03 6.82 -43.56
N PHE A 39 -7.29 7.77 -42.66
CA PHE A 39 -7.93 7.57 -41.36
C PHE A 39 -9.33 8.19 -41.26
N ILE A 40 -9.82 8.92 -42.28
CA ILE A 40 -11.13 9.60 -42.27
C ILE A 40 -12.31 8.64 -42.07
N HIS A 41 -12.19 7.42 -42.60
CA HIS A 41 -13.23 6.38 -42.56
C HIS A 41 -12.92 5.24 -41.58
N VAL A 42 -11.85 5.39 -40.77
CA VAL A 42 -11.38 4.37 -39.83
C VAL A 42 -11.78 4.81 -38.42
N ASP A 43 -12.37 3.92 -37.63
CA ASP A 43 -12.73 4.23 -36.25
C ASP A 43 -11.47 4.62 -35.45
N THR A 44 -11.58 5.70 -34.67
CA THR A 44 -10.55 6.20 -33.75
C THR A 44 -9.97 5.12 -32.82
N GLN A 45 -10.72 4.06 -32.51
CA GLN A 45 -10.23 2.94 -31.69
C GLN A 45 -9.21 2.05 -32.42
N GLU A 46 -9.17 2.11 -33.75
CA GLU A 46 -8.31 1.31 -34.62
C GLU A 46 -7.03 2.07 -35.03
N TRP A 47 -6.87 3.32 -34.58
CA TRP A 47 -5.73 4.17 -34.90
C TRP A 47 -4.48 3.72 -34.13
N ARG A 48 -3.75 2.81 -34.74
CA ARG A 48 -2.40 2.35 -34.37
C ARG A 48 -1.65 1.98 -35.65
N PRO A 49 -0.31 1.82 -35.64
CA PRO A 49 0.38 1.20 -36.78
C PRO A 49 -0.31 -0.14 -37.09
N LEU A 50 -0.91 -0.24 -38.27
CA LEU A 50 -1.89 -1.28 -38.61
C LEU A 50 -1.33 -2.69 -38.34
N ASP A 51 -0.07 -2.92 -38.71
CA ASP A 51 0.59 -4.21 -38.53
C ASP A 51 0.81 -4.57 -37.04
N ASP A 52 1.24 -3.59 -36.23
CA ASP A 52 1.57 -3.83 -34.83
C ASP A 52 0.28 -4.00 -33.99
N PHE A 53 -0.79 -3.29 -34.35
CA PHE A 53 -2.10 -3.48 -33.73
C PHE A 53 -2.73 -4.81 -34.09
N ILE A 54 -2.75 -5.18 -35.37
CA ILE A 54 -3.30 -6.48 -35.79
C ILE A 54 -2.54 -7.61 -35.11
N LYS A 55 -1.20 -7.56 -35.07
CA LYS A 55 -0.37 -8.54 -34.35
C LYS A 55 -0.72 -8.61 -32.86
N LYS A 56 -0.78 -7.46 -32.18
CA LYS A 56 -1.15 -7.40 -30.77
C LYS A 56 -2.55 -7.96 -30.50
N ASN A 57 -3.53 -7.58 -31.32
CA ASN A 57 -4.92 -8.00 -31.15
C ASN A 57 -5.07 -9.51 -31.44
N ASN A 58 -4.34 -10.03 -32.43
CA ASN A 58 -4.30 -11.46 -32.73
C ASN A 58 -3.76 -12.27 -31.55
N ILE A 59 -2.61 -11.87 -30.98
CA ILE A 59 -2.05 -12.54 -29.79
C ILE A 59 -3.04 -12.48 -28.61
N MET A 60 -3.64 -11.31 -28.39
CA MET A 60 -4.58 -11.10 -27.30
C MET A 60 -5.86 -11.93 -27.47
N ASN A 61 -6.33 -12.11 -28.70
CA ASN A 61 -7.48 -12.93 -29.03
C ASN A 61 -7.15 -14.43 -28.92
N LEU A 62 -5.95 -14.87 -29.33
CA LEU A 62 -5.49 -16.25 -29.13
C LEU A 62 -5.48 -16.63 -27.65
N LEU A 63 -5.00 -15.73 -26.78
CA LEU A 63 -5.04 -15.95 -25.33
C LEU A 63 -6.47 -16.02 -24.77
N LYS A 64 -7.39 -15.20 -25.28
CA LYS A 64 -8.80 -15.21 -24.87
C LYS A 64 -9.55 -16.46 -25.36
N ASN A 65 -9.16 -16.99 -26.52
CA ASN A 65 -9.73 -18.19 -27.11
C ASN A 65 -9.16 -19.48 -26.51
N GLY A 66 -8.05 -19.39 -25.77
CA GLY A 66 -7.48 -20.51 -25.01
C GLY A 66 -6.59 -21.44 -25.83
N ASP A 67 -6.18 -21.04 -27.04
CA ASP A 67 -5.25 -21.81 -27.86
C ASP A 67 -3.81 -21.60 -27.37
N SER A 68 -3.34 -22.48 -26.50
CA SER A 68 -2.01 -22.39 -25.91
C SER A 68 -0.89 -22.50 -26.93
N GLY A 69 -1.04 -23.37 -27.95
CA GLY A 69 0.02 -23.64 -28.93
C GLY A 69 0.24 -22.43 -29.83
N ALA A 70 -0.81 -22.01 -30.53
CA ALA A 70 -0.75 -20.87 -31.44
C ALA A 70 -0.39 -19.56 -30.72
N PHE A 71 -0.83 -19.40 -29.47
CA PHE A 71 -0.49 -18.24 -28.64
C PHE A 71 1.01 -18.16 -28.35
N PHE A 72 1.61 -19.23 -27.84
CA PHE A 72 3.04 -19.21 -27.51
C PHE A 72 3.91 -19.11 -28.75
N ASP A 73 3.52 -19.75 -29.87
CA ASP A 73 4.20 -19.59 -31.16
C ASP A 73 4.20 -18.13 -31.63
N ALA A 74 3.03 -17.47 -31.57
CA ALA A 74 2.91 -16.06 -31.93
C ALA A 74 3.72 -15.13 -31.01
N ILE A 75 3.79 -15.45 -29.71
CA ILE A 75 4.60 -14.69 -28.75
C ILE A 75 6.10 -14.87 -28.98
N TYR A 76 6.56 -16.10 -29.18
CA TYR A 76 7.99 -16.38 -29.38
C TYR A 76 8.53 -15.80 -30.68
N GLN A 77 7.67 -15.57 -31.68
CA GLN A 77 8.06 -14.87 -32.91
C GLN A 77 8.31 -13.37 -32.70
N ILE A 78 7.67 -12.76 -31.70
CA ILE A 78 7.76 -11.31 -31.46
C ILE A 78 8.81 -10.99 -30.41
N ILE A 79 8.95 -11.84 -29.39
CA ILE A 79 9.85 -11.56 -28.26
C ILE A 79 11.31 -11.91 -28.61
N PRO A 80 12.26 -10.97 -28.44
CA PRO A 80 13.67 -11.24 -28.68
C PRO A 80 14.27 -12.19 -27.60
N HIS A 81 15.26 -13.00 -28.00
CA HIS A 81 15.83 -14.06 -27.14
C HIS A 81 16.38 -13.58 -25.79
N ASN A 82 16.91 -12.36 -25.74
CA ASN A 82 17.38 -11.73 -24.49
C ASN A 82 16.25 -11.53 -23.46
N LEU A 83 15.05 -11.18 -23.93
CA LEU A 83 13.89 -10.95 -23.06
C LEU A 83 13.27 -12.27 -22.61
N LEU A 84 13.34 -13.33 -23.43
CA LEU A 84 12.88 -14.68 -23.06
C LEU A 84 13.64 -15.24 -21.84
N GLU A 85 14.92 -14.90 -21.70
CA GLU A 85 15.72 -15.38 -20.58
C GLU A 85 15.53 -14.55 -19.30
N SER A 86 14.92 -13.37 -19.41
CA SER A 86 14.68 -12.45 -18.28
C SER A 86 13.81 -13.09 -17.19
N LYS A 87 14.15 -12.81 -15.92
CA LYS A 87 13.36 -13.24 -14.76
C LYS A 87 11.91 -12.74 -14.83
N ASP A 88 11.70 -11.54 -15.37
CA ASP A 88 10.37 -10.92 -15.46
C ASP A 88 9.49 -11.65 -16.48
N TYR A 89 10.06 -12.00 -17.64
CA TYR A 89 9.34 -12.78 -18.64
C TYR A 89 9.04 -14.19 -18.15
N ARG A 90 10.01 -14.89 -17.53
CA ARG A 90 9.77 -16.25 -16.98
C ARG A 90 8.64 -16.26 -15.95
N ARG A 91 8.56 -15.22 -15.11
CA ARG A 91 7.45 -15.06 -14.16
C ARG A 91 6.12 -14.81 -14.88
N LEU A 92 6.11 -13.97 -15.91
CA LEU A 92 4.90 -13.74 -16.72
C LEU A 92 4.48 -14.98 -17.51
N GLU A 93 5.42 -15.72 -18.09
CA GLU A 93 5.20 -17.01 -18.77
C GLU A 93 4.52 -18.00 -17.81
N PHE A 94 4.97 -18.08 -16.56
CA PHE A 94 4.30 -18.87 -15.52
C PHE A 94 2.86 -18.39 -15.27
N GLU A 95 2.64 -17.08 -15.11
CA GLU A 95 1.30 -16.50 -14.92
C GLU A 95 0.37 -16.75 -16.13
N LEU A 96 0.91 -16.76 -17.36
CA LEU A 96 0.17 -17.05 -18.60
C LEU A 96 -0.24 -18.51 -18.69
N HIS A 97 0.66 -19.44 -18.36
CA HIS A 97 0.32 -20.85 -18.27
C HIS A 97 -0.76 -21.11 -17.19
N LEU A 98 -0.66 -20.41 -16.06
CA LEU A 98 -1.66 -20.46 -14.99
C LEU A 98 -3.01 -19.88 -15.43
N TYR A 99 -2.99 -18.81 -16.22
CA TYR A 99 -4.18 -18.19 -16.80
C TYR A 99 -4.89 -19.17 -17.74
N LEU A 100 -4.15 -19.82 -18.64
CA LEU A 100 -4.66 -20.82 -19.57
C LEU A 100 -5.23 -22.04 -18.82
N ALA A 101 -4.51 -22.53 -17.80
CA ALA A 101 -4.94 -23.66 -16.97
C ALA A 101 -6.24 -23.41 -16.21
N THR A 102 -6.51 -22.15 -15.82
CA THR A 102 -7.68 -21.76 -15.03
C THR A 102 -8.81 -21.15 -15.84
N MET A 103 -8.61 -20.87 -17.14
CA MET A 103 -9.64 -20.28 -18.00
C MET A 103 -10.81 -21.24 -18.24
N SER A 104 -10.51 -22.50 -18.57
CA SER A 104 -11.52 -23.53 -18.87
C SER A 104 -12.25 -24.07 -17.62
N TRP A 105 -12.05 -23.45 -16.45
CA TRP A 105 -12.56 -23.96 -15.18
C TRP A 105 -14.08 -23.83 -15.02
N ASP A 106 -14.67 -22.77 -15.58
CA ASP A 106 -16.11 -22.51 -15.51
C ASP A 106 -16.89 -23.21 -16.65
N GLU A 107 -16.19 -23.73 -17.68
CA GLU A 107 -16.81 -24.56 -18.71
C GLU A 107 -17.09 -25.97 -18.16
N ASN A 108 -18.30 -26.48 -18.38
CA ASN A 108 -18.77 -27.80 -17.92
C ASN A 108 -18.06 -29.00 -18.62
N ASN A 109 -16.84 -28.79 -19.13
CA ASN A 109 -16.07 -29.75 -19.90
C ASN A 109 -14.87 -30.25 -19.07
N ASN A 110 -15.08 -31.38 -18.37
CA ASN A 110 -14.05 -32.06 -17.57
C ASN A 110 -12.78 -32.40 -18.39
N GLU A 111 -12.93 -32.71 -19.68
CA GLU A 111 -11.80 -33.14 -20.52
C GLU A 111 -10.91 -31.97 -20.93
N ARG A 112 -11.49 -30.81 -21.26
CA ARG A 112 -10.71 -29.58 -21.51
C ARG A 112 -9.94 -29.13 -20.28
N ARG A 113 -10.53 -29.25 -19.08
CA ARG A 113 -9.87 -28.94 -17.81
C ARG A 113 -8.67 -29.85 -17.56
N LYS A 114 -8.85 -31.17 -17.70
CA LYS A 114 -7.76 -32.15 -17.56
C LYS A 114 -6.64 -31.89 -18.57
N TYR A 115 -6.99 -31.62 -19.82
CA TYR A 115 -6.02 -31.30 -20.86
C TYR A 115 -5.23 -30.02 -20.54
N SER A 116 -5.90 -28.96 -20.11
CA SER A 116 -5.25 -27.69 -19.74
C SER A 116 -4.31 -27.85 -18.53
N LEU A 117 -4.71 -28.64 -17.53
CA LEU A 117 -3.87 -28.98 -16.37
C LEU A 117 -2.70 -29.89 -16.76
N GLN A 118 -2.88 -30.80 -17.72
CA GLN A 118 -1.81 -31.66 -18.24
C GLN A 118 -0.75 -30.84 -18.99
N LEU A 119 -1.17 -29.87 -19.82
CA LEU A 119 -0.26 -28.93 -20.47
C LEU A 119 0.52 -28.11 -19.43
N PHE A 120 -0.16 -27.61 -18.40
CA PHE A 120 0.50 -26.91 -17.31
C PHE A 120 1.50 -27.81 -16.57
N ARG A 121 1.15 -29.08 -16.32
CA ARG A 121 2.05 -30.06 -15.71
C ARG A 121 3.30 -30.28 -16.56
N GLN A 122 3.16 -30.46 -17.86
CA GLN A 122 4.30 -30.63 -18.77
C GLN A 122 5.22 -29.39 -18.77
N TYR A 123 4.64 -28.20 -18.63
CA TYR A 123 5.42 -26.97 -18.44
C TYR A 123 6.19 -26.96 -17.11
N LEU A 124 5.54 -27.35 -16.00
CA LEU A 124 6.17 -27.43 -14.67
C LEU A 124 7.35 -28.41 -14.65
N GLU A 125 7.21 -29.56 -15.32
CA GLU A 125 8.24 -30.61 -15.42
C GLU A 125 9.41 -30.21 -16.34
N SER A 126 9.23 -29.24 -17.23
CA SER A 126 10.25 -28.74 -18.15
C SER A 126 10.82 -27.39 -17.69
N LYS A 127 10.30 -26.28 -18.25
CA LYS A 127 10.80 -24.92 -18.00
C LYS A 127 10.48 -24.40 -16.60
N GLY A 128 9.42 -24.91 -15.97
CA GLY A 128 8.97 -24.51 -14.64
C GLY A 128 9.90 -24.96 -13.51
N ALA A 129 10.80 -25.92 -13.72
CA ALA A 129 11.70 -26.41 -12.66
C ALA A 129 12.57 -25.31 -12.03
N PHE A 130 13.02 -24.34 -12.84
CA PHE A 130 13.86 -23.23 -12.38
C PHE A 130 13.11 -22.22 -11.49
N LEU A 131 11.78 -22.12 -11.62
CA LEU A 131 10.95 -21.21 -10.84
C LEU A 131 10.55 -21.77 -9.48
N SER A 132 10.84 -23.05 -9.21
CA SER A 132 10.57 -23.72 -7.93
C SER A 132 11.35 -23.11 -6.75
N GLN A 133 12.44 -22.40 -7.04
CA GLN A 133 13.24 -21.67 -6.05
C GLN A 133 12.50 -20.44 -5.49
N SER A 134 11.44 -19.97 -6.15
CA SER A 134 10.62 -18.86 -5.66
C SER A 134 9.54 -19.36 -4.71
N THR A 135 9.69 -19.04 -3.43
CA THR A 135 8.75 -19.44 -2.35
C THR A 135 7.29 -19.06 -2.63
N ASP A 136 7.10 -17.96 -3.36
CA ASP A 136 5.77 -17.41 -3.68
C ASP A 136 5.03 -18.22 -4.75
N LEU A 137 5.75 -18.93 -5.63
CA LEU A 137 5.18 -19.69 -6.74
C LEU A 137 4.97 -21.17 -6.38
N LEU A 138 5.66 -21.65 -5.33
CA LEU A 138 5.63 -23.03 -4.88
C LEU A 138 4.21 -23.60 -4.67
N PRO A 139 3.25 -22.86 -4.08
CA PRO A 139 1.89 -23.40 -3.91
C PRO A 139 1.22 -23.78 -5.23
N TYR A 140 1.53 -23.11 -6.34
CA TYR A 140 0.89 -23.37 -7.63
C TYR A 140 1.38 -24.65 -8.33
N TYR A 141 2.49 -25.25 -7.88
CA TYR A 141 2.95 -26.56 -8.40
C TYR A 141 2.01 -27.70 -8.02
N ALA A 142 1.26 -27.54 -6.93
CA ALA A 142 0.25 -28.52 -6.50
C ALA A 142 -1.06 -28.39 -7.28
N LEU A 143 -1.29 -27.30 -8.03
CA LEU A 143 -2.56 -27.03 -8.72
C LEU A 143 -3.07 -28.19 -9.60
N PRO A 144 -2.24 -28.87 -10.42
CA PRO A 144 -2.70 -30.00 -11.25
C PRO A 144 -3.30 -31.18 -10.46
N TYR A 145 -2.95 -31.30 -9.18
CA TYR A 145 -3.34 -32.41 -8.31
C TYR A 145 -4.51 -32.06 -7.38
N VAL A 146 -4.93 -30.80 -7.36
CA VAL A 146 -6.00 -30.33 -6.48
C VAL A 146 -7.35 -30.59 -7.17
N PRO A 147 -8.29 -31.30 -6.52
CA PRO A 147 -9.58 -31.62 -7.14
C PRO A 147 -10.47 -30.38 -7.33
N ASN A 148 -10.53 -29.49 -6.33
CA ASN A 148 -11.33 -28.25 -6.36
C ASN A 148 -10.51 -26.97 -6.06
N PRO A 149 -9.68 -26.49 -6.99
CA PRO A 149 -8.95 -25.22 -6.89
C PRO A 149 -9.82 -24.00 -6.55
N LYS A 150 -11.07 -23.93 -7.03
CA LYS A 150 -11.94 -22.75 -6.84
C LYS A 150 -12.31 -22.49 -5.37
N GLU A 151 -12.42 -23.55 -4.58
CA GLU A 151 -12.78 -23.50 -3.15
C GLU A 151 -11.56 -23.31 -2.25
N HIS A 152 -10.36 -23.56 -2.79
CA HIS A 152 -9.14 -23.51 -2.02
C HIS A 152 -8.66 -22.05 -1.82
N PRO A 153 -8.34 -21.63 -0.58
CA PRO A 153 -8.02 -20.24 -0.25
C PRO A 153 -6.81 -19.67 -1.02
N ILE A 154 -5.88 -20.54 -1.44
CA ILE A 154 -4.68 -20.14 -2.19
C ILE A 154 -5.00 -19.81 -3.66
N TYR A 155 -5.91 -20.56 -4.30
CA TYR A 155 -6.14 -20.45 -5.75
C TYR A 155 -7.37 -19.63 -6.11
N GLN A 156 -8.24 -19.33 -5.12
CA GLN A 156 -9.47 -18.54 -5.34
C GLN A 156 -9.19 -17.21 -6.07
N GLN A 157 -8.03 -16.60 -5.83
CA GLN A 157 -7.63 -15.35 -6.50
C GLN A 157 -7.44 -15.51 -8.02
N LEU A 158 -7.01 -16.67 -8.51
CA LEU A 158 -6.80 -16.94 -9.95
C LEU A 158 -8.11 -16.90 -10.75
N PHE A 159 -9.22 -17.21 -10.09
CA PHE A 159 -10.54 -17.22 -10.70
C PHE A 159 -11.23 -15.84 -10.69
N LYS A 160 -10.62 -14.83 -10.05
CA LYS A 160 -11.18 -13.47 -10.00
C LYS A 160 -10.81 -12.66 -11.25
N ASP A 161 -11.78 -11.90 -11.77
CA ASP A 161 -11.58 -10.99 -12.91
C ASP A 161 -10.44 -9.98 -12.72
N THR A 162 -10.21 -9.56 -11.47
CA THR A 162 -9.14 -8.61 -11.14
C THR A 162 -7.76 -9.18 -11.46
N TRP A 163 -7.53 -10.48 -11.18
CA TRP A 163 -6.26 -11.13 -11.48
C TRP A 163 -6.11 -11.38 -12.98
N ARG A 164 -7.17 -11.90 -13.63
CA ARG A 164 -7.20 -12.13 -15.09
C ARG A 164 -6.86 -10.87 -15.88
N LYS A 165 -7.50 -9.74 -15.54
CA LYS A 165 -7.22 -8.43 -16.15
C LYS A 165 -5.77 -7.97 -15.91
N SER A 166 -5.20 -8.26 -14.74
CA SER A 166 -3.81 -7.92 -14.45
C SER A 166 -2.83 -8.68 -15.35
N VAL A 167 -3.03 -9.98 -15.59
CA VAL A 167 -2.17 -10.78 -16.48
C VAL A 167 -2.26 -10.24 -17.91
N LEU A 168 -3.48 -9.97 -18.39
CA LEU A 168 -3.72 -9.36 -19.69
C LEU A 168 -3.03 -7.99 -19.84
N MET A 169 -3.07 -7.14 -18.81
CA MET A 169 -2.38 -5.85 -18.84
C MET A 169 -0.86 -6.00 -18.89
N LYS A 170 -0.28 -6.93 -18.12
CA LYS A 170 1.16 -7.21 -18.16
C LYS A 170 1.60 -7.70 -19.54
N LEU A 171 0.84 -8.62 -20.14
CA LEU A 171 1.10 -9.10 -21.49
C LEU A 171 0.97 -7.97 -22.52
N SER A 172 -0.09 -7.16 -22.45
CA SER A 172 -0.26 -6.01 -23.33
C SER A 172 0.91 -5.04 -23.23
N ALA A 173 1.38 -4.75 -22.02
CA ALA A 173 2.52 -3.87 -21.80
C ALA A 173 3.82 -4.45 -22.37
N LEU A 174 4.02 -5.77 -22.29
CA LEU A 174 5.17 -6.45 -22.89
C LEU A 174 5.13 -6.39 -24.42
N ILE A 175 3.97 -6.68 -25.02
CA ILE A 175 3.80 -6.60 -26.48
C ILE A 175 4.03 -5.16 -26.94
N ASP A 176 3.50 -4.18 -26.21
CA ASP A 176 3.74 -2.77 -26.50
C ASP A 176 5.23 -2.42 -26.37
N SER A 177 5.94 -2.91 -25.35
CA SER A 177 7.38 -2.62 -25.20
C SER A 177 8.23 -3.20 -26.32
N VAL A 178 7.85 -4.37 -26.86
CA VAL A 178 8.61 -5.05 -27.92
C VAL A 178 8.27 -4.51 -29.30
N LEU A 179 6.98 -4.31 -29.62
CA LEU A 179 6.56 -3.81 -30.92
C LEU A 179 6.88 -2.31 -31.12
N LEU A 180 6.98 -1.56 -30.03
CA LEU A 180 7.33 -0.14 -30.05
C LEU A 180 8.83 0.10 -29.74
N GLU A 181 9.63 -0.95 -29.51
CA GLU A 181 11.07 -0.81 -29.32
C GLU A 181 11.70 -0.33 -30.63
N GLY A 182 12.28 0.88 -30.63
CA GLY A 182 12.93 1.47 -31.79
C GLY A 182 12.03 2.22 -32.78
N LYS A 183 10.70 2.18 -32.64
CA LYS A 183 9.77 3.02 -33.42
C LYS A 183 9.21 4.13 -32.53
N SER A 184 9.53 5.38 -32.87
CA SER A 184 9.07 6.66 -32.28
C SER A 184 8.45 6.58 -30.88
N THR A 185 9.16 7.13 -29.89
CA THR A 185 8.70 7.29 -28.51
C THR A 185 7.23 7.70 -28.46
N CYS A 186 6.41 6.98 -27.67
CA CYS A 186 5.01 7.32 -27.43
C CYS A 186 4.87 8.84 -27.22
N PRO A 187 4.10 9.56 -28.09
CA PRO A 187 4.04 11.01 -28.06
C PRO A 187 3.69 11.52 -26.66
N ARG A 188 4.38 12.57 -26.21
CA ARG A 188 4.14 13.17 -24.88
C ARG A 188 2.67 13.54 -24.66
N LEU A 189 1.97 13.94 -25.72
CA LEU A 189 0.54 14.23 -25.70
C LEU A 189 -0.30 12.99 -25.35
N VAL A 190 0.02 11.83 -25.94
CA VAL A 190 -0.63 10.55 -25.63
C VAL A 190 -0.34 10.15 -24.20
N LYS A 191 0.91 10.32 -23.71
CA LYS A 191 1.23 10.11 -22.29
C LYS A 191 0.39 11.00 -21.39
N ILE A 192 0.27 12.29 -21.69
CA ILE A 192 -0.53 13.23 -20.87
C ILE A 192 -2.03 12.88 -20.88
N LEU A 193 -2.58 12.43 -22.02
CA LEU A 193 -3.99 12.05 -22.14
C LEU A 193 -4.31 10.67 -21.55
N THR A 194 -3.37 9.72 -21.61
CA THR A 194 -3.53 8.34 -21.12
C THR A 194 -3.03 8.14 -19.69
N GLU A 195 -2.18 9.05 -19.18
CA GLU A 195 -1.89 9.18 -17.75
C GLU A 195 -3.20 9.51 -17.04
N GLN A 196 -3.81 8.46 -16.50
CA GLN A 196 -4.99 8.54 -15.64
C GLN A 196 -4.81 9.70 -14.66
N ASN A 197 -5.78 10.62 -14.66
CA ASN A 197 -5.80 11.86 -13.91
C ASN A 197 -5.13 11.69 -12.54
N THR A 198 -3.86 12.05 -12.45
CA THR A 198 -2.97 11.67 -11.34
C THR A 198 -3.51 12.14 -9.99
N LYS A 199 -4.32 13.21 -10.00
CA LYS A 199 -5.06 13.71 -8.83
C LYS A 199 -6.17 12.76 -8.37
N ARG A 200 -6.95 12.20 -9.31
CA ARG A 200 -8.03 11.25 -9.00
C ARG A 200 -7.46 9.94 -8.45
N ASP A 201 -6.37 9.44 -9.02
CA ASP A 201 -5.75 8.20 -8.55
C ASP A 201 -4.98 8.39 -7.24
N ARG A 202 -4.45 9.59 -6.98
CA ARG A 202 -3.91 9.98 -5.66
C ARG A 202 -5.04 10.03 -4.62
N LEU A 203 -6.17 10.67 -4.95
CA LEU A 203 -7.33 10.72 -4.06
C LEU A 203 -7.90 9.33 -3.78
N LEU A 204 -8.02 8.46 -4.80
CA LEU A 204 -8.45 7.07 -4.61
C LEU A 204 -7.49 6.27 -3.74
N ARG A 205 -6.17 6.44 -3.90
CA ARG A 205 -5.17 5.82 -3.02
C ARG A 205 -5.29 6.32 -1.58
N GLN A 206 -5.51 7.62 -1.38
CA GLN A 206 -5.72 8.21 -0.05
C GLN A 206 -7.00 7.66 0.59
N LEU A 207 -8.13 7.67 -0.14
CA LEU A 207 -9.41 7.14 0.35
C LEU A 207 -9.33 5.65 0.69
N ASN A 208 -8.68 4.83 -0.14
CA ASN A 208 -8.48 3.42 0.16
C ASN A 208 -7.61 3.21 1.41
N SER A 209 -6.58 4.03 1.62
CA SER A 209 -5.77 3.98 2.84
C SER A 209 -6.59 4.36 4.07
N GLU A 210 -7.42 5.40 3.97
CA GLU A 210 -8.30 5.83 5.07
C GLU A 210 -9.36 4.78 5.40
N LEU A 211 -9.92 4.11 4.40
CA LEU A 211 -10.90 3.05 4.57
C LEU A 211 -10.29 1.85 5.31
N LEU A 212 -9.13 1.36 4.86
CA LEU A 212 -8.41 0.27 5.55
C LEU A 212 -8.05 0.63 7.00
N ASP A 213 -7.69 1.88 7.25
CA ASP A 213 -7.38 2.38 8.59
C ASP A 213 -8.62 2.52 9.48
N ALA A 214 -9.77 2.90 8.91
CA ALA A 214 -11.04 2.92 9.60
C ALA A 214 -11.51 1.49 9.95
N GLU A 215 -11.40 0.56 9.00
CA GLU A 215 -11.72 -0.86 9.20
C GLU A 215 -10.84 -1.49 10.29
N LYS A 216 -9.53 -1.21 10.30
CA LYS A 216 -8.64 -1.71 11.34
C LYS A 216 -8.99 -1.18 12.73
N ARG A 217 -9.34 0.12 12.84
CA ARG A 217 -9.80 0.72 14.11
C ARG A 217 -11.13 0.14 14.57
N ALA A 218 -12.07 -0.05 13.65
CA ALA A 218 -13.35 -0.68 13.92
C ALA A 218 -13.14 -2.12 14.43
N SER A 219 -12.29 -2.91 13.76
CA SER A 219 -11.96 -4.28 14.18
C SER A 219 -11.31 -4.35 15.58
N LEU A 220 -10.37 -3.46 15.89
CA LEU A 220 -9.76 -3.38 17.22
C LEU A 220 -10.77 -3.01 18.30
N THR A 221 -11.63 -2.03 18.02
CA THR A 221 -12.69 -1.60 18.94
C THR A 221 -13.70 -2.70 19.15
N GLN A 222 -14.09 -3.41 18.09
CA GLN A 222 -14.97 -4.57 18.14
C GLN A 222 -14.39 -5.68 19.02
N ARG A 223 -13.10 -5.99 18.89
CA ARG A 223 -12.44 -6.99 19.76
C ARG A 223 -12.45 -6.57 21.23
N ARG A 224 -12.20 -5.29 21.52
CA ARG A 224 -12.29 -4.74 22.89
C ARG A 224 -13.72 -4.83 23.43
N PHE A 225 -14.71 -4.48 22.61
CA PHE A 225 -16.12 -4.58 22.98
C PHE A 225 -16.54 -6.02 23.26
N SER A 226 -16.19 -6.98 22.38
CA SER A 226 -16.49 -8.40 22.60
C SER A 226 -15.84 -8.94 23.87
N ARG A 227 -14.62 -8.48 24.20
CA ARG A 227 -13.97 -8.84 25.46
C ARG A 227 -14.69 -8.25 26.66
N LEU A 228 -15.01 -6.96 26.62
CA LEU A 228 -15.77 -6.30 27.68
C LEU A 228 -17.14 -6.97 27.88
N GLN A 229 -17.81 -7.35 26.81
CA GLN A 229 -19.08 -8.07 26.85
C GLN A 229 -18.94 -9.44 27.54
N TYR A 230 -17.86 -10.18 27.25
CA TYR A 230 -17.54 -11.43 27.92
C TYR A 230 -17.27 -11.23 29.42
N ASP A 231 -16.52 -10.18 29.78
CA ASP A 231 -16.23 -9.85 31.18
C ASP A 231 -17.52 -9.47 31.94
N TYR A 232 -18.43 -8.70 31.32
CA TYR A 232 -19.75 -8.39 31.87
C TYR A 232 -20.60 -9.64 32.08
N GLN A 233 -20.66 -10.54 31.10
CA GLN A 233 -21.41 -11.81 31.24
C GLN A 233 -20.83 -12.68 32.37
N THR A 234 -19.50 -12.69 32.51
CA THR A 234 -18.83 -13.40 33.59
C THR A 234 -19.18 -12.80 34.96
N LEU A 235 -19.19 -11.47 35.07
CA LEU A 235 -19.58 -10.78 36.30
C LEU A 235 -21.04 -11.08 36.67
N ILE A 236 -21.95 -11.07 35.70
CA ILE A 236 -23.36 -11.44 35.91
C ILE A 236 -23.45 -12.86 36.50
N GLY A 237 -22.72 -13.82 35.92
CA GLY A 237 -22.66 -15.20 36.44
C GLY A 237 -22.13 -15.28 37.87
N VAL A 238 -21.04 -14.55 38.17
CA VAL A 238 -20.48 -14.49 39.53
C VAL A 238 -21.46 -13.86 40.52
N THR A 239 -22.17 -12.80 40.12
CA THR A 239 -23.18 -12.18 40.99
C THR A 239 -24.38 -13.08 41.23
N ALA A 240 -24.82 -13.87 40.23
CA ALA A 240 -25.88 -14.85 40.39
C ALA A 240 -25.47 -15.95 41.38
N ASP A 241 -24.27 -16.51 41.22
CA ASP A 241 -23.74 -17.55 42.11
C ASP A 241 -23.60 -17.05 43.57
N LEU A 242 -23.22 -15.79 43.76
CA LEU A 242 -23.18 -15.15 45.09
C LEU A 242 -24.58 -14.96 45.68
N LEU A 243 -25.55 -14.58 44.85
CA LEU A 243 -26.95 -14.41 45.27
C LEU A 243 -27.55 -15.75 45.72
N ASP A 244 -27.31 -16.82 44.94
CA ASP A 244 -27.76 -18.18 45.25
C ASP A 244 -27.10 -18.71 46.53
N ALA A 245 -25.81 -18.42 46.71
CA ALA A 245 -25.07 -18.76 47.93
C ALA A 245 -25.62 -18.03 49.16
N LEU A 246 -25.98 -16.75 49.04
CA LEU A 246 -26.60 -15.96 50.10
C LEU A 246 -28.03 -16.45 50.40
N GLU A 247 -28.84 -16.71 49.38
CA GLU A 247 -30.20 -17.22 49.52
C GLU A 247 -30.21 -18.59 50.20
N SER A 248 -29.27 -19.47 49.84
CA SER A 248 -29.11 -20.78 50.48
C SER A 248 -28.74 -20.65 51.96
N ASN A 249 -27.88 -19.69 52.31
CA ASN A 249 -27.50 -19.41 53.70
C ASN A 249 -28.70 -18.88 54.51
N LEU A 250 -29.49 -17.96 53.93
CA LEU A 250 -30.72 -17.44 54.54
C LEU A 250 -31.78 -18.53 54.76
N LYS A 251 -31.83 -19.55 53.90
CA LYS A 251 -32.70 -20.73 54.05
C LYS A 251 -32.18 -21.77 55.06
N GLY A 252 -31.03 -21.53 55.69
CA GLY A 252 -30.41 -22.43 56.68
C GLY A 252 -29.66 -23.62 56.07
N ILE A 253 -29.43 -23.62 54.75
CA ILE A 253 -28.63 -24.64 54.07
C ILE A 253 -27.15 -24.27 54.25
N LYS A 254 -26.35 -25.20 54.78
CA LYS A 254 -24.90 -25.00 54.87
C LYS A 254 -24.32 -24.85 53.47
N LEU A 255 -23.48 -23.85 53.28
CA LEU A 255 -22.71 -23.65 52.05
C LEU A 255 -21.92 -24.93 51.75
N GLU A 256 -22.02 -25.40 50.50
CA GLU A 256 -21.24 -26.54 50.02
C GLU A 256 -19.75 -26.17 49.99
N ASP A 257 -18.89 -27.06 50.49
CA ASP A 257 -17.45 -26.82 50.56
C ASP A 257 -16.87 -26.57 49.16
N GLY A 258 -16.15 -25.46 49.00
CA GLY A 258 -15.50 -25.07 47.75
C GLY A 258 -16.33 -24.19 46.79
N VAL A 259 -17.60 -23.85 47.11
CA VAL A 259 -18.39 -22.90 46.28
C VAL A 259 -17.72 -21.53 46.22
N MET A 260 -17.27 -21.00 47.35
CA MET A 260 -16.57 -19.71 47.41
C MET A 260 -15.22 -19.73 46.67
N GLU A 261 -14.50 -20.85 46.68
CA GLU A 261 -13.26 -21.02 45.90
C GLU A 261 -13.53 -21.03 44.40
N LYS A 262 -14.62 -21.67 43.95
CA LYS A 262 -15.06 -21.66 42.54
C LYS A 262 -15.51 -20.28 42.06
N ILE A 263 -16.18 -19.52 42.93
CA ILE A 263 -16.60 -18.12 42.65
C ILE A 263 -15.36 -17.22 42.57
N TYR A 264 -14.45 -17.34 43.55
CA TYR A 264 -13.20 -16.58 43.59
C TYR A 264 -12.30 -16.90 42.38
N ALA A 265 -12.14 -18.17 42.01
CA ALA A 265 -11.37 -18.56 40.84
C ALA A 265 -11.94 -17.97 39.54
N ARG A 266 -13.27 -17.95 39.36
CA ARG A 266 -13.92 -17.33 38.20
C ARG A 266 -13.76 -15.80 38.16
N LEU A 267 -13.78 -15.14 39.32
CA LEU A 267 -13.56 -13.70 39.45
C LEU A 267 -12.10 -13.29 39.21
N VAL A 268 -11.14 -14.09 39.70
CA VAL A 268 -9.71 -13.81 39.52
C VAL A 268 -9.26 -14.11 38.10
N ASN A 269 -9.77 -15.18 37.49
CA ASN A 269 -9.43 -15.53 36.12
C ASN A 269 -10.08 -14.60 35.07
N SER A 270 -11.07 -13.79 35.45
CA SER A 270 -11.67 -12.77 34.58
C SER A 270 -10.95 -11.41 34.64
N GLN A 271 -10.09 -11.17 35.64
CA GLN A 271 -9.25 -9.98 35.67
C GLN A 271 -8.03 -10.14 34.73
N PRO A 272 -7.69 -9.13 33.92
CA PRO A 272 -6.50 -9.21 33.09
C PRO A 272 -5.27 -9.29 34.01
N LEU A 273 -4.35 -10.21 33.72
CA LEU A 273 -2.96 -10.15 34.18
C LEU A 273 -2.30 -8.87 33.64
N ALA A 274 -2.59 -7.75 34.27
CA ALA A 274 -1.92 -6.47 34.13
C ALA A 274 -1.09 -6.21 35.39
N SER A 275 -0.27 -7.18 35.78
CA SER A 275 0.90 -6.94 36.63
C SER A 275 1.85 -8.12 36.51
N GLY A 276 3.05 -7.86 36.00
CA GLY A 276 4.07 -8.87 35.78
C GLY A 276 4.54 -9.48 37.10
N ARG A 277 4.05 -10.67 37.42
CA ARG A 277 4.74 -11.65 38.25
C ARG A 277 4.47 -13.04 37.68
N LYS A 278 5.36 -13.49 36.78
CA LYS A 278 5.53 -14.92 36.48
C LYS A 278 6.24 -15.56 37.67
N LEU A 279 5.58 -16.49 38.35
CA LEU A 279 6.27 -17.59 39.01
C LEU A 279 6.35 -18.74 37.99
N SER A 280 7.58 -19.23 37.81
CA SER A 280 8.01 -20.22 36.83
C SER A 280 7.51 -21.62 37.15
N LEU A 281 7.31 -22.45 36.10
CA LEU A 281 7.98 -23.75 35.99
C LEU A 281 7.93 -24.29 34.54
N GLY A 282 9.11 -24.61 33.98
CA GLY A 282 9.28 -25.59 32.88
C GLY A 282 9.57 -25.07 31.46
N ALA A 283 10.87 -24.98 31.11
CA ALA A 283 11.61 -25.26 29.85
C ALA A 283 10.89 -25.13 28.46
N MET A 284 11.49 -24.68 27.34
CA MET A 284 12.87 -24.66 26.84
C MET A 284 12.97 -23.71 25.60
N ASP A 285 14.06 -22.93 25.55
CA ASP A 285 14.86 -22.35 24.43
C ASP A 285 14.27 -21.87 23.08
N CYS A 286 14.54 -20.60 22.74
CA CYS A 286 15.58 -20.19 21.76
C CYS A 286 15.48 -18.69 21.37
N SER A 287 16.49 -17.92 21.79
CA SER A 287 17.27 -16.89 21.09
C SER A 287 16.64 -16.02 19.98
N SER A 288 16.48 -14.71 20.24
CA SER A 288 17.46 -13.67 19.83
C SER A 288 16.88 -12.23 19.86
N SER A 289 17.44 -11.47 20.80
CA SER A 289 17.45 -10.00 20.98
C SER A 289 17.89 -9.22 19.73
N LEU A 290 17.45 -7.98 19.51
CA LEU A 290 18.05 -6.70 19.97
C LEU A 290 17.05 -5.57 19.57
N CYS A 291 16.76 -4.50 20.32
CA CYS A 291 17.61 -3.63 21.10
C CYS A 291 16.79 -2.87 22.16
N ASN A 292 17.32 -2.84 23.38
CA ASN A 292 16.96 -1.89 24.43
C ASN A 292 18.23 -1.10 24.75
N SER A 293 18.18 0.22 24.63
CA SER A 293 18.99 1.15 25.42
C SER A 293 18.54 2.57 25.12
N VAL A 294 17.87 3.21 26.08
CA VAL A 294 18.35 4.47 26.66
C VAL A 294 17.82 4.55 28.10
N ARG A 295 18.73 4.35 29.05
CA ARG A 295 18.63 4.75 30.45
C ARG A 295 18.82 6.27 30.52
N GLY A 296 18.04 6.99 31.31
CA GLY A 296 18.29 8.42 31.50
C GLY A 296 17.30 9.17 32.39
N ASN A 297 17.62 9.17 33.69
CA ASN A 297 17.40 10.22 34.71
C ASN A 297 15.99 10.77 34.97
N SER A 298 15.44 10.32 36.10
CA SER A 298 14.53 11.10 36.94
C SER A 298 15.26 12.32 37.52
N ARG A 299 14.74 13.52 37.26
CA ARG A 299 14.94 14.69 38.13
C ARG A 299 13.59 15.39 38.30
N ASN A 300 13.13 15.37 39.55
CA ASN A 300 12.01 16.14 40.06
C ASN A 300 12.27 17.64 39.83
N ILE A 301 11.30 18.35 39.25
CA ILE A 301 11.11 19.78 39.47
C ILE A 301 9.64 19.98 39.79
N VAL A 302 9.43 20.48 41.01
CA VAL A 302 8.16 20.94 41.58
C VAL A 302 7.94 22.40 41.13
N SER A 303 6.68 22.84 41.20
CA SER A 303 6.17 24.22 41.13
C SER A 303 5.69 24.65 39.72
N ALA A 304 4.52 25.27 39.54
CA ALA A 304 3.61 25.90 40.49
C ALA A 304 2.15 25.83 39.99
N GLU A 305 1.26 25.88 40.98
CA GLU A 305 -0.19 25.93 40.90
C GLU A 305 -0.68 27.17 40.13
N LEU A 306 -1.77 27.02 39.38
CA LEU A 306 -2.79 28.07 39.25
C LEU A 306 -4.18 27.42 39.20
N SER A 307 -5.08 28.03 39.94
CA SER A 307 -6.31 27.50 40.53
C SER A 307 -7.48 27.26 39.58
N ASN A 308 -8.22 26.19 39.88
CA ASN A 308 -9.68 26.05 39.96
C ASN A 308 -10.59 26.68 38.88
N SER A 309 -11.31 25.80 38.18
CA SER A 309 -12.78 25.82 38.22
C SER A 309 -13.30 24.38 38.09
N ALA A 310 -13.92 23.91 39.17
CA ALA A 310 -14.56 22.61 39.26
C ALA A 310 -15.91 22.63 38.51
N THR A 311 -16.11 21.68 37.61
CA THR A 311 -17.43 21.10 37.38
C THR A 311 -17.30 19.59 37.53
N PHE A 312 -17.92 19.13 38.60
CA PHE A 312 -18.07 17.76 39.06
C PHE A 312 -18.87 16.95 38.05
N GLU A 313 -18.27 15.93 37.45
CA GLU A 313 -18.96 14.72 37.03
C GLU A 313 -17.95 13.57 37.03
N GLY A 314 -17.86 12.94 38.21
CA GLY A 314 -16.99 11.81 38.46
C GLY A 314 -17.63 10.49 38.06
N LEU A 315 -16.91 9.72 37.26
CA LEU A 315 -16.69 8.30 37.54
C LEU A 315 -15.39 7.85 36.84
N HIS A 316 -14.25 8.27 37.41
CA HIS A 316 -12.95 7.84 36.91
C HIS A 316 -12.68 6.39 37.30
N SER A 317 -12.60 5.55 36.26
CA SER A 317 -11.98 4.23 36.28
C SER A 317 -10.61 4.32 36.98
N TRP A 318 -10.45 3.57 38.07
CA TRP A 318 -9.18 3.48 38.76
C TRP A 318 -8.22 2.67 37.87
N ASN A 319 -7.05 3.27 37.59
CA ASN A 319 -5.85 2.64 37.03
C ASN A 319 -5.53 2.85 35.53
N GLU A 320 -5.73 4.05 35.01
CA GLU A 320 -4.87 4.59 33.93
C GLU A 320 -4.02 5.72 34.53
N LYS A 321 -2.69 5.67 34.34
CA LYS A 321 -1.85 6.85 34.56
C LYS A 321 -2.52 7.99 33.79
N ALA A 322 -2.79 9.13 34.43
CA ALA A 322 -3.40 10.28 33.76
C ALA A 322 -2.55 10.70 32.55
N GLU A 323 -2.88 10.16 31.37
CA GLU A 323 -2.18 10.45 30.13
C GLU A 323 -2.68 11.79 29.63
N VAL A 324 -1.80 12.80 29.64
CA VAL A 324 -2.12 14.12 29.08
C VAL A 324 -2.35 13.95 27.57
N PRO A 325 -3.54 14.29 27.04
CA PRO A 325 -3.81 14.22 25.61
C PRO A 325 -2.88 15.16 24.82
N LEU A 326 -2.42 14.73 23.65
CA LEU A 326 -1.61 15.58 22.79
C LEU A 326 -2.48 16.71 22.19
N ILE A 327 -2.06 17.97 22.36
CA ILE A 327 -2.73 19.15 21.80
C ILE A 327 -2.78 19.06 20.27
N GLU A 328 -3.93 19.26 19.66
CA GLU A 328 -4.10 19.23 18.20
C GLU A 328 -3.24 20.30 17.50
N LEU A 329 -2.62 19.95 16.37
CA LEU A 329 -1.72 20.84 15.63
C LEU A 329 -2.43 21.49 14.45
N ASN A 330 -2.13 22.76 14.20
CA ASN A 330 -2.50 23.41 12.95
C ASN A 330 -1.47 23.07 11.86
N TYR A 331 -1.77 22.03 11.08
CA TYR A 331 -0.89 21.52 10.04
C TYR A 331 -0.68 22.51 8.89
N GLU A 332 -1.69 23.29 8.52
CA GLU A 332 -1.56 24.29 7.45
C GLU A 332 -0.59 25.41 7.84
N LYS A 333 -0.65 25.85 9.11
CA LYS A 333 0.34 26.79 9.65
C LYS A 333 1.74 26.20 9.64
N ILE A 334 1.91 24.96 10.10
CA ILE A 334 3.22 24.28 10.11
C ILE A 334 3.82 24.20 8.70
N LYS A 335 3.03 23.82 7.70
CA LYS A 335 3.47 23.78 6.30
C LYS A 335 3.91 25.16 5.78
N SER A 336 3.10 26.18 6.04
CA SER A 336 3.45 27.57 5.68
C SER A 336 4.72 28.04 6.39
N ASP A 337 4.85 27.74 7.68
CA ASP A 337 5.98 28.18 8.50
C ASP A 337 7.28 27.54 8.02
N ILE A 338 7.29 26.23 7.70
CA ILE A 338 8.48 25.55 7.14
C ILE A 338 9.07 26.28 5.92
N LEU A 339 8.23 26.91 5.10
CA LEU A 339 8.67 27.63 3.90
C LEU A 339 9.14 29.06 4.17
N LYS A 340 8.70 29.68 5.27
CA LYS A 340 8.90 31.12 5.54
C LYS A 340 9.91 31.41 6.63
N ILE A 341 10.01 30.55 7.64
CA ILE A 341 10.85 30.78 8.81
C ILE A 341 12.33 30.57 8.49
N ASP A 342 13.21 31.05 9.36
CA ASP A 342 14.65 30.88 9.21
C ASP A 342 15.10 29.44 9.50
N ASP A 343 16.29 29.07 9.03
CA ASP A 343 16.79 27.70 9.10
C ASP A 343 16.94 27.17 10.53
N ARG A 344 17.22 28.04 11.51
CA ARG A 344 17.29 27.64 12.92
C ARG A 344 15.91 27.29 13.47
N GLN A 345 14.88 28.09 13.19
CA GLN A 345 13.50 27.77 13.57
C GLN A 345 12.98 26.51 12.86
N LYS A 346 13.35 26.29 11.58
CA LYS A 346 13.04 25.01 10.88
C LYS A 346 13.60 23.82 11.65
N CYS A 347 14.84 23.90 12.12
CA CYS A 347 15.46 22.82 12.91
C CYS A 347 14.66 22.54 14.20
N TYR A 348 14.25 23.57 14.95
CA TYR A 348 13.44 23.40 16.15
C TYR A 348 12.07 22.80 15.86
N LEU A 349 11.42 23.24 14.78
CA LEU A 349 10.12 22.73 14.35
C LEU A 349 10.20 21.26 13.94
N LEU A 350 11.16 20.88 13.09
CA LEU A 350 11.39 19.49 12.68
C LEU A 350 11.74 18.59 13.86
N GLN A 351 12.55 19.10 14.78
CA GLN A 351 12.89 18.40 16.01
C GLN A 351 11.66 18.19 16.91
N ALA A 352 10.80 19.21 17.06
CA ALA A 352 9.57 19.11 17.83
C ALA A 352 8.59 18.10 17.23
N LEU A 353 8.42 18.11 15.90
CA LEU A 353 7.61 17.12 15.18
C LEU A 353 8.16 15.69 15.37
N ARG A 354 9.48 15.51 15.29
CA ARG A 354 10.14 14.23 15.54
C ARG A 354 9.97 13.77 16.99
N TRP A 355 10.11 14.66 17.97
CA TRP A 355 9.93 14.34 19.38
C TRP A 355 8.48 13.98 19.70
N ARG A 356 7.52 14.69 19.13
CA ARG A 356 6.11 14.34 19.26
C ARG A 356 5.82 12.91 18.80
N LEU A 357 6.56 12.42 17.78
CA LEU A 357 6.47 11.02 17.33
C LEU A 357 7.28 10.04 18.19
N THR A 358 8.46 10.42 18.64
CA THR A 358 9.42 9.49 19.28
C THR A 358 9.37 9.46 20.81
N LYS A 359 8.76 10.46 21.44
CA LYS A 359 8.67 10.60 22.91
C LYS A 359 7.25 10.39 23.45
N SER A 360 6.25 10.23 22.59
CA SER A 360 4.88 9.87 22.98
C SER A 360 4.74 8.38 23.34
N THR A 361 3.64 8.01 24.01
CA THR A 361 3.26 6.61 24.24
C THR A 361 2.99 5.88 22.91
N VAL A 362 2.83 4.56 22.95
CA VAL A 362 2.60 3.76 21.74
C VAL A 362 1.28 4.14 21.06
N GLU A 363 0.23 4.32 21.86
CA GLU A 363 -1.11 4.70 21.44
C GLU A 363 -1.12 6.13 20.87
N GLN A 364 -0.49 7.08 21.58
CA GLN A 364 -0.38 8.47 21.15
C GLN A 364 0.46 8.61 19.87
N ARG A 365 1.50 7.78 19.70
CA ARG A 365 2.35 7.77 18.51
C ARG A 365 1.57 7.43 17.25
N GLU A 366 0.74 6.39 17.33
CA GLU A 366 -0.13 5.98 16.22
C GLU A 366 -1.15 7.09 15.89
N CYS A 367 -1.76 7.71 16.89
CA CYS A 367 -2.70 8.83 16.69
C CYS A 367 -2.01 10.07 16.06
N CYS A 368 -0.83 10.44 16.56
CA CYS A 368 -0.03 11.55 16.03
C CYS A 368 0.35 11.30 14.57
N LEU A 369 0.85 10.11 14.25
CA LEU A 369 1.21 9.74 12.88
C LEU A 369 0.00 9.75 11.95
N THR A 370 -1.15 9.25 12.43
CA THR A 370 -2.40 9.30 11.66
C THR A 370 -2.76 10.73 11.27
N SER A 371 -2.61 11.66 12.20
CA SER A 371 -2.90 13.08 11.96
C SER A 371 -1.91 13.73 10.98
N PHE A 372 -0.63 13.33 11.02
CA PHE A 372 0.38 13.76 10.02
C PHE A 372 0.04 13.26 8.61
N VAL A 373 -0.39 12.01 8.49
CA VAL A 373 -0.74 11.40 7.20
C VAL A 373 -2.02 12.00 6.64
N ARG A 374 -3.06 12.17 7.47
CA ARG A 374 -4.35 12.76 7.06
C ARG A 374 -4.20 14.19 6.55
N SER A 375 -3.32 14.96 7.17
CA SER A 375 -3.05 16.33 6.75
C SER A 375 -2.02 16.45 5.62
N ASP A 376 -1.46 15.34 5.12
CA ASP A 376 -0.30 15.33 4.21
C ASP A 376 0.78 16.34 4.64
N LEU A 377 1.28 16.22 5.88
CA LEU A 377 2.20 17.19 6.51
C LEU A 377 3.38 17.62 5.62
N LEU A 378 3.91 16.71 4.81
CA LEU A 378 5.08 16.95 3.96
C LEU A 378 4.71 17.30 2.50
N ASP A 379 3.41 17.46 2.21
CA ASP A 379 2.84 17.68 0.88
C ASP A 379 3.36 16.68 -0.18
N LEU A 380 3.46 15.41 0.21
CA LEU A 380 3.97 14.32 -0.63
C LEU A 380 3.12 14.11 -1.88
N THR A 381 1.83 14.43 -1.79
CA THR A 381 0.88 14.34 -2.91
C THR A 381 1.08 15.44 -3.95
N LYS A 382 1.76 16.54 -3.61
CA LYS A 382 2.02 17.67 -4.53
C LYS A 382 3.33 17.49 -5.32
N ILE A 383 4.18 16.54 -4.93
CA ILE A 383 5.44 16.24 -5.60
C ILE A 383 5.16 15.49 -6.93
N GLY A 384 5.28 16.17 -8.07
CA GLY A 384 5.18 15.55 -9.39
C GLY A 384 6.47 14.87 -9.85
N PRO A 385 6.45 14.04 -10.91
CA PRO A 385 7.67 13.60 -11.59
C PRO A 385 8.46 14.83 -12.08
N SER A 386 9.79 14.76 -12.01
CA SER A 386 10.73 15.86 -12.23
C SER A 386 10.31 16.76 -13.40
N GLY A 387 9.99 18.04 -13.10
CA GLY A 387 9.59 19.04 -14.10
C GLY A 387 8.32 19.84 -13.77
N ASP A 388 7.58 19.47 -12.73
CA ASP A 388 6.42 20.26 -12.28
C ASP A 388 6.89 21.44 -11.40
N VAL A 389 6.66 22.66 -11.88
CA VAL A 389 7.08 23.96 -11.29
C VAL A 389 6.55 24.16 -9.85
N SER A 390 5.60 23.34 -9.38
CA SER A 390 5.03 23.43 -8.03
C SER A 390 5.79 22.64 -6.94
N SER A 391 6.73 21.76 -7.32
CA SER A 391 7.38 20.82 -6.38
C SER A 391 8.35 21.48 -5.40
N GLU A 392 9.03 22.56 -5.81
CA GLU A 392 10.02 23.28 -4.99
C GLU A 392 9.42 23.93 -3.73
N LYS A 393 8.09 24.09 -3.67
CA LYS A 393 7.38 24.70 -2.53
C LYS A 393 6.84 23.69 -1.52
N THR A 394 7.23 22.41 -1.61
CA THR A 394 6.78 21.41 -0.63
C THR A 394 7.66 21.44 0.63
N PRO A 395 7.08 21.23 1.84
CA PRO A 395 7.85 21.21 3.09
C PRO A 395 8.98 20.17 3.10
N LEU A 396 8.79 19.03 2.41
CA LEU A 396 9.83 18.01 2.26
C LEU A 396 11.03 18.56 1.49
N LEU A 397 10.82 19.03 0.25
CA LEU A 397 11.90 19.46 -0.63
C LEU A 397 12.59 20.72 -0.10
N ALA A 398 11.83 21.68 0.43
CA ALA A 398 12.37 22.89 1.04
C ALA A 398 13.37 22.59 2.17
N CYS A 399 13.17 21.51 2.93
CA CYS A 399 14.09 21.11 3.99
C CYS A 399 15.20 20.18 3.48
N MET A 400 14.89 19.22 2.60
CA MET A 400 15.88 18.27 2.08
C MET A 400 16.92 18.92 1.17
N GLN A 401 16.52 19.92 0.38
CA GLN A 401 17.38 20.64 -0.56
C GLN A 401 17.87 21.98 0.00
N SER A 402 17.68 22.23 1.31
CA SER A 402 18.17 23.45 1.95
C SER A 402 19.69 23.51 1.88
N GLN A 403 20.24 24.71 1.66
CA GLN A 403 21.68 24.94 1.73
C GLN A 403 22.24 24.67 3.15
N HIS A 404 21.41 24.82 4.18
CA HIS A 404 21.82 24.67 5.56
C HIS A 404 21.87 23.20 6.00
N HIS A 405 23.08 22.67 6.24
CA HIS A 405 23.31 21.25 6.56
C HIS A 405 22.44 20.73 7.73
N ARG A 406 22.26 21.52 8.81
CA ARG A 406 21.40 21.11 9.94
C ARG A 406 19.95 20.89 9.54
N VAL A 407 19.38 21.72 8.66
CA VAL A 407 17.97 21.57 8.25
C VAL A 407 17.80 20.23 7.53
N ARG A 408 18.74 19.89 6.63
CA ARG A 408 18.77 18.59 5.95
C ARG A 408 18.90 17.43 6.95
N GLU A 409 19.80 17.55 7.92
CA GLU A 409 20.01 16.55 8.98
C GLU A 409 18.75 16.31 9.83
N TYR A 410 18.06 17.37 10.27
CA TYR A 410 16.82 17.26 11.06
C TYR A 410 15.67 16.69 10.22
N MET A 411 15.59 17.03 8.94
CA MET A 411 14.61 16.45 8.03
C MET A 411 14.89 14.95 7.81
N ALA A 412 16.15 14.57 7.58
CA ALA A 412 16.55 13.17 7.43
C ALA A 412 16.19 12.34 8.68
N ARG A 413 16.48 12.87 9.88
CA ARG A 413 16.08 12.24 11.15
C ARG A 413 14.56 12.10 11.29
N PHE A 414 13.80 13.11 10.84
CA PHE A 414 12.35 13.06 10.88
C PHE A 414 11.79 12.00 9.92
N VAL A 415 12.26 11.96 8.68
CA VAL A 415 11.89 10.94 7.68
C VAL A 415 12.26 9.53 8.17
N ASN A 416 13.43 9.36 8.79
CA ASN A 416 13.85 8.08 9.39
C ASN A 416 12.97 7.66 10.59
N ALA A 417 12.48 8.63 11.38
CA ALA A 417 11.53 8.36 12.46
C ALA A 417 10.17 7.94 11.90
N LEU A 418 9.67 8.59 10.84
CA LEU A 418 8.44 8.19 10.14
C LEU A 418 8.54 6.78 9.59
N SER A 419 9.63 6.44 8.89
CA SER A 419 9.82 5.12 8.28
C SER A 419 9.99 3.98 9.30
N SER A 420 10.26 4.29 10.57
CA SER A 420 10.29 3.30 11.64
C SER A 420 8.89 2.73 11.94
N LEU A 421 7.83 3.47 11.61
CA LEU A 421 6.44 3.06 11.83
C LEU A 421 5.79 2.57 10.53
N CYS A 422 4.95 1.53 10.64
CA CYS A 422 4.29 0.91 9.48
C CYS A 422 3.50 1.92 8.63
N ARG A 423 2.72 2.80 9.28
CA ARG A 423 1.96 3.85 8.59
C ARG A 423 2.84 4.92 7.97
N GLY A 424 3.98 5.25 8.59
CA GLY A 424 4.90 6.27 8.07
C GLY A 424 5.63 5.77 6.83
N ARG A 425 5.98 4.48 6.77
CA ARG A 425 6.45 3.84 5.52
C ARG A 425 5.39 3.91 4.44
N ALA A 426 4.14 3.55 4.76
CA ALA A 426 3.05 3.60 3.79
C ALA A 426 2.84 5.02 3.24
N TYR A 427 2.92 6.05 4.10
CA TYR A 427 2.83 7.46 3.71
C TYR A 427 3.95 7.89 2.77
N LEU A 428 5.21 7.61 3.10
CA LEU A 428 6.36 7.93 2.25
C LEU A 428 6.33 7.15 0.91
N ALA A 429 5.79 5.94 0.92
CA ALA A 429 5.66 5.08 -0.25
C ALA A 429 4.49 5.44 -1.18
N GLN A 430 3.60 6.37 -0.81
CA GLN A 430 2.44 6.73 -1.65
C GLN A 430 2.87 7.31 -3.01
N ASN A 431 4.03 7.96 -3.05
CA ASN A 431 4.60 8.58 -4.23
C ASN A 431 6.03 8.04 -4.47
N CYS A 432 6.18 7.19 -5.49
CA CYS A 432 7.46 6.54 -5.82
C CYS A 432 8.55 7.55 -6.22
N THR A 433 8.20 8.77 -6.62
CA THR A 433 9.14 9.86 -6.88
C THR A 433 9.91 10.24 -5.62
N ILE A 434 9.34 10.08 -4.43
CA ILE A 434 10.01 10.39 -3.15
C ILE A 434 11.21 9.48 -2.93
N VAL A 435 11.09 8.20 -3.28
CA VAL A 435 12.21 7.25 -3.17
C VAL A 435 13.35 7.71 -4.08
N LYS A 436 13.04 8.09 -5.32
CA LYS A 436 14.04 8.63 -6.27
C LYS A 436 14.68 9.93 -5.76
N LEU A 437 13.88 10.83 -5.16
CA LEU A 437 14.38 12.08 -4.57
C LEU A 437 15.29 11.82 -3.37
N LEU A 438 14.91 10.93 -2.45
CA LEU A 438 15.73 10.53 -1.31
C LEU A 438 17.06 9.92 -1.76
N ILE A 439 17.06 9.08 -2.80
CA ILE A 439 18.29 8.54 -3.39
C ILE A 439 19.12 9.66 -4.02
N SER A 440 18.50 10.58 -4.77
CA SER A 440 19.23 11.68 -5.41
C SER A 440 19.89 12.63 -4.41
N GLU A 441 19.24 12.92 -3.27
CA GLU A 441 19.83 13.74 -2.21
C GLU A 441 20.85 12.94 -1.39
N LEU A 442 20.64 11.64 -1.17
CA LEU A 442 21.61 10.75 -0.54
C LEU A 442 22.95 10.75 -1.29
N LEU A 443 22.91 10.70 -2.63
CA LEU A 443 24.11 10.69 -3.48
C LEU A 443 24.89 12.01 -3.47
N LYS A 444 24.27 13.12 -3.05
CA LYS A 444 24.94 14.43 -2.92
C LYS A 444 25.62 14.61 -1.57
N GLU A 445 25.26 13.81 -0.57
CA GLU A 445 25.81 13.92 0.78
C GLU A 445 27.13 13.16 0.92
N GLN A 446 28.03 13.67 1.76
CA GLN A 446 29.32 13.02 2.06
C GLN A 446 29.12 11.69 2.79
N ASP A 447 30.02 10.71 2.55
CA ASP A 447 29.85 9.32 2.97
C ASP A 447 29.66 9.10 4.48
N GLU A 448 30.26 9.96 5.32
CA GLU A 448 30.19 9.89 6.79
C GLU A 448 29.18 10.88 7.42
N SER A 449 28.34 11.53 6.62
CA SER A 449 27.39 12.51 7.18
C SER A 449 26.22 11.85 7.89
N ILE A 450 25.82 12.43 9.04
CA ILE A 450 24.62 12.01 9.81
C ILE A 450 23.36 12.04 8.93
N THR A 451 23.28 13.01 8.01
CA THR A 451 22.19 13.13 7.04
C THR A 451 22.09 11.89 6.16
N ARG A 452 23.22 11.45 5.59
CA ARG A 452 23.31 10.25 4.75
C ARG A 452 22.91 9.00 5.53
N GLU A 453 23.45 8.79 6.74
CA GLU A 453 23.08 7.64 7.58
C GLU A 453 21.56 7.56 7.84
N ASN A 454 20.92 8.70 8.12
CA ASN A 454 19.48 8.74 8.36
C ASN A 454 18.67 8.48 7.08
N PHE A 455 19.09 8.98 5.92
CA PHE A 455 18.45 8.67 4.65
C PHE A 455 18.61 7.19 4.28
N VAL A 456 19.79 6.60 4.45
CA VAL A 456 20.01 5.15 4.27
C VAL A 456 19.08 4.37 5.18
N GLY A 457 19.05 4.69 6.48
CA GLY A 457 18.18 4.03 7.45
C GLY A 457 16.70 4.16 7.09
N ALA A 458 16.29 5.30 6.54
CA ALA A 458 14.93 5.49 6.07
C ALA A 458 14.60 4.62 4.84
N LEU A 459 15.48 4.61 3.84
CA LEU A 459 15.34 3.80 2.61
C LEU A 459 15.31 2.31 2.92
N GLN A 460 16.22 1.82 3.78
CA GLN A 460 16.25 0.44 4.24
C GLN A 460 14.92 0.05 4.90
N LYS A 461 14.41 0.86 5.83
CA LYS A 461 13.13 0.60 6.49
C LYS A 461 11.97 0.57 5.51
N MET A 462 11.93 1.48 4.53
CA MET A 462 10.90 1.49 3.49
C MET A 462 10.98 0.26 2.58
N SER A 463 12.18 -0.25 2.30
CA SER A 463 12.41 -1.45 1.47
C SER A 463 11.91 -2.75 2.09
N LEU A 464 11.66 -2.81 3.41
CA LEU A 464 11.20 -4.02 4.11
C LEU A 464 9.74 -4.41 3.81
N ARG A 465 9.01 -3.61 3.02
CA ARG A 465 7.70 -4.01 2.48
C ARG A 465 7.92 -4.62 1.10
N SER A 466 7.65 -5.91 0.97
CA SER A 466 7.69 -6.74 -0.26
C SER A 466 6.87 -6.22 -1.46
N VAL A 467 6.29 -5.02 -1.36
CA VAL A 467 5.56 -4.32 -2.45
C VAL A 467 6.47 -3.32 -3.19
N GLN A 468 7.68 -3.03 -2.70
CA GLN A 468 8.62 -2.10 -3.35
C GLN A 468 9.91 -2.75 -3.89
N MET A 469 10.04 -4.08 -3.79
CA MET A 469 11.06 -4.88 -4.51
C MET A 469 10.72 -5.00 -6.01
N THR A 470 10.43 -3.87 -6.65
CA THR A 470 10.35 -3.76 -8.12
C THR A 470 10.96 -2.45 -8.63
N PHE A 471 11.47 -1.57 -7.74
CA PHE A 471 12.08 -0.29 -8.14
C PHE A 471 13.45 -0.01 -7.54
N THR A 472 14.03 -0.94 -6.77
CA THR A 472 15.39 -0.86 -6.23
C THR A 472 16.26 -1.99 -6.78
N VAL A 473 16.32 -2.10 -8.10
CA VAL A 473 17.48 -2.66 -8.82
C VAL A 473 17.75 -1.72 -9.99
N LEU A 474 18.52 -0.67 -9.71
CA LEU A 474 19.41 -0.02 -10.66
C LEU A 474 20.77 0.07 -9.97
#